data_AF-A0AB34HPB0-F1
#
_entry.id   AF-A0AB34HPB0-F1
#
_cell.length_a   1.000
_cell.length_b   1.000
_cell.length_c   1.000
_cell.angle_alpha   90.00
_cell.angle_beta   90.00
_cell.angle_gamma   90.00
#
_symmetry.space_group_name_H-M   'P 1'
#
loop_
_entity.id
_entity.type
_entity.pdbx_description
1 polymer ?
#
loop_
_entity_poly.entity_id
_entity_poly.type
_entity_poly.pdbx_seq_one_letter_code
_entity_poly.pdbx_strand_id
1 'polypeptide(L)'
;MVTEDKYEVSSDPEANIIISSCEEPRIQVTVSITSPLMREDPSADREGTEAPPPDPGDVLSSEKCLQSLAALRHAKWFQARASGLQPCVIVIRVLRDLCQRVPTWGALPDWAMELLVEKALSSTKGPLSPGDAVRRVLECVASGTLLTDGPGLQDPCERDQMDALGSMTLQEREDITASAQHALRVLAFRQIHKILGIDPLPPPKSRPGARFRKRPQEVSEAEAEEGAGQRKRAGGAERGPCERPRLPNGT
;
A
#
# COMPACT_ATOMS: atom_id res chain seq x y z
N MET A 1 15.24 -3.93 -32.00
CA MET A 1 14.26 -4.86 -32.60
C MET A 1 12.98 -4.08 -32.79
N VAL A 2 12.47 -4.00 -34.01
CA VAL A 2 11.12 -3.48 -34.31
C VAL A 2 10.30 -4.74 -34.61
N THR A 3 9.17 -4.92 -33.93
CA THR A 3 8.28 -6.07 -34.17
C THR A 3 7.40 -5.79 -35.40
N GLU A 4 6.91 -6.83 -36.08
CA GLU A 4 6.03 -6.70 -37.26
C GLU A 4 4.55 -6.49 -36.88
N ASP A 5 4.27 -6.25 -35.61
CA ASP A 5 2.92 -6.16 -35.07
C ASP A 5 2.18 -4.94 -35.65
N LYS A 6 0.89 -5.13 -35.97
CA LYS A 6 0.03 -4.07 -36.48
C LYS A 6 -0.71 -3.39 -35.33
N TYR A 7 -0.73 -2.06 -35.35
CA TYR A 7 -1.43 -1.24 -34.37
C TYR A 7 -2.45 -0.32 -35.04
N GLU A 8 -3.58 -0.13 -34.38
CA GLU A 8 -4.59 0.86 -34.74
C GLU A 8 -4.29 2.17 -34.02
N VAL A 9 -4.17 3.27 -34.77
CA VAL A 9 -3.86 4.60 -34.22
C VAL A 9 -5.02 5.55 -34.49
N SER A 10 -5.56 6.15 -33.43
CA SER A 10 -6.65 7.12 -33.51
C SER A 10 -6.39 8.32 -32.59
N SER A 11 -6.98 9.47 -32.89
CA SER A 11 -7.05 10.60 -31.94
C SER A 11 -8.40 10.62 -31.24
N ASP A 12 -8.40 10.89 -29.95
CA ASP A 12 -9.63 11.10 -29.15
C ASP A 12 -10.01 12.60 -29.12
N PRO A 13 -11.29 12.98 -29.00
CA PRO A 13 -11.74 14.35 -28.71
C PRO A 13 -10.97 15.09 -27.61
N GLU A 14 -10.31 14.39 -26.68
CA GLU A 14 -9.45 14.98 -25.65
C GLU A 14 -8.01 15.26 -26.11
N ALA A 15 -7.73 15.19 -27.42
CA ALA A 15 -6.43 15.39 -28.03
C ALA A 15 -5.31 14.42 -27.57
N ASN A 16 -5.72 13.24 -27.11
CA ASN A 16 -4.80 12.12 -26.89
C ASN A 16 -4.64 11.30 -28.17
N ILE A 17 -3.46 10.69 -28.34
CA ILE A 17 -3.24 9.65 -29.37
C ILE A 17 -3.47 8.29 -28.71
N ILE A 18 -4.41 7.52 -29.23
CA ILE A 18 -4.71 6.16 -28.79
C ILE A 18 -4.04 5.18 -29.75
N ILE A 19 -3.26 4.25 -29.20
CA ILE A 19 -2.61 3.16 -29.92
C ILE A 19 -3.15 1.84 -29.37
N SER A 20 -3.82 1.05 -30.20
CA SER A 20 -4.42 -0.23 -29.80
C SER A 20 -3.78 -1.40 -30.53
N SER A 21 -3.51 -2.48 -29.80
CA SER A 21 -3.16 -3.79 -30.37
C SER A 21 -4.32 -4.32 -31.22
N CYS A 22 -3.99 -4.96 -32.34
CA CYS A 22 -4.97 -5.65 -33.17
C CYS A 22 -5.23 -7.10 -32.70
N GLU A 23 -4.38 -7.64 -31.81
CA GLU A 23 -4.44 -9.01 -31.32
C GLU A 23 -4.92 -9.08 -29.86
N GLU A 24 -5.51 -10.21 -29.47
CA GLU A 24 -5.97 -10.43 -28.10
C GLU A 24 -4.81 -10.86 -27.17
N PRO A 25 -4.73 -10.31 -25.94
CA PRO A 25 -5.62 -9.31 -25.37
C PRO A 25 -5.41 -7.92 -25.97
N ARG A 26 -6.50 -7.18 -26.24
CA ARG A 26 -6.45 -5.84 -26.83
C ARG A 26 -5.84 -4.85 -25.83
N ILE A 27 -4.53 -4.63 -25.92
CA ILE A 27 -3.82 -3.62 -25.14
C ILE A 27 -4.03 -2.26 -25.82
N GLN A 28 -4.40 -1.26 -25.02
CA GLN A 28 -4.52 0.13 -25.44
C GLN A 28 -3.52 0.99 -24.69
N VAL A 29 -2.80 1.83 -25.43
CA VAL A 29 -1.87 2.84 -24.91
C VAL A 29 -2.41 4.21 -25.27
N THR A 30 -2.59 5.06 -24.27
CA THR A 30 -2.96 6.46 -24.45
C THR A 30 -1.72 7.33 -24.32
N VAL A 31 -1.39 8.08 -25.36
CA VAL A 31 -0.29 9.05 -25.39
C VAL A 31 -0.89 10.44 -25.23
N SER A 32 -0.69 11.03 -24.05
CA SER A 32 -1.13 12.39 -23.75
C SER A 32 -0.06 13.41 -24.09
N ILE A 33 -0.46 14.45 -24.82
CA ILE A 33 0.43 15.52 -25.28
C ILE A 33 0.28 16.73 -24.36
N THR A 34 1.41 17.24 -23.87
CA THR A 34 1.44 18.43 -23.01
C THR A 34 2.78 19.16 -23.13
N SER A 35 2.85 20.37 -22.59
CA SER A 35 4.05 21.22 -22.57
C SER A 35 4.21 21.86 -21.19
N PRO A 36 5.43 21.96 -20.62
CA PRO A 36 5.68 22.70 -19.38
C PRO A 36 5.15 24.14 -19.39
N LEU A 37 5.10 24.77 -20.58
CA LEU A 37 4.56 26.12 -20.79
C LEU A 37 3.09 26.24 -20.37
N MET A 38 2.33 25.14 -20.35
CA MET A 38 0.91 25.13 -19.96
C MET A 38 0.69 25.46 -18.48
N ARG A 39 1.76 25.44 -17.65
CA ARG A 39 1.72 25.78 -16.22
C ARG A 39 2.33 27.16 -15.93
N GLU A 40 2.94 27.80 -16.92
CA GLU A 40 3.51 29.13 -16.74
C GLU A 40 2.38 30.15 -16.74
N ASP A 41 2.26 30.93 -15.66
CA ASP A 41 1.35 32.07 -15.65
C ASP A 41 1.87 33.10 -16.65
N PRO A 42 1.12 33.43 -17.72
CA PRO A 42 1.55 34.44 -18.68
C PRO A 42 1.68 35.84 -18.06
N SER A 43 1.33 36.01 -16.77
CA SER A 43 1.47 37.23 -15.99
C SER A 43 2.68 37.27 -15.04
N ALA A 44 3.32 36.14 -14.74
CA ALA A 44 4.40 36.11 -13.74
C ALA A 44 5.74 36.67 -14.25
N ASP A 45 5.96 36.66 -15.57
CA ASP A 45 7.18 37.17 -16.22
C ASP A 45 6.93 38.43 -17.09
N ARG A 46 5.76 39.07 -16.97
CA ARG A 46 5.38 40.23 -17.80
C ARG A 46 5.40 41.56 -17.06
N GLU A 47 6.54 41.89 -16.46
CA GLU A 47 6.95 43.30 -16.39
C GLU A 47 7.56 43.70 -17.74
N GLY A 48 6.72 44.06 -18.72
CA GLY A 48 7.15 44.93 -19.83
C GLY A 48 7.18 44.38 -21.26
N THR A 49 6.57 43.24 -21.60
CA THR A 49 6.58 42.73 -22.99
C THR A 49 5.17 42.50 -23.55
N GLU A 50 5.02 42.86 -24.83
CA GLU A 50 3.82 42.82 -25.70
C GLU A 50 2.82 41.69 -25.43
N ALA A 51 1.54 42.00 -25.70
CA ALA A 51 0.43 41.07 -25.65
C ALA A 51 0.77 39.76 -26.40
N PRO A 52 0.44 38.59 -25.82
CA PRO A 52 0.71 37.32 -26.47
C PRO A 52 0.04 37.30 -27.84
N PRO A 53 0.68 36.68 -28.85
CA PRO A 53 0.00 36.39 -30.10
C PRO A 53 -1.29 35.63 -29.80
N PRO A 54 -2.39 35.93 -30.51
CA PRO A 54 -3.66 35.22 -30.32
C PRO A 54 -3.40 33.72 -30.45
N ASP A 55 -3.91 32.96 -29.49
CA ASP A 55 -3.73 31.52 -29.47
C ASP A 55 -4.12 30.95 -30.84
N PRO A 56 -3.24 30.18 -31.50
CA PRO A 56 -3.65 29.47 -32.70
C PRO A 56 -4.87 28.65 -32.33
N GLY A 57 -5.94 28.69 -33.14
CA GLY A 57 -7.22 28.03 -32.82
C GLY A 57 -7.17 26.50 -32.68
N ASP A 58 -5.96 25.92 -32.66
CA ASP A 58 -5.60 24.51 -32.60
C ASP A 58 -4.86 24.14 -31.30
N VAL A 59 -4.85 25.02 -30.29
CA VAL A 59 -4.25 24.74 -28.98
C VAL A 59 -5.07 23.67 -28.24
N LEU A 60 -4.38 22.68 -27.69
CA LEU A 60 -5.00 21.63 -26.88
C LEU A 60 -5.63 22.21 -25.62
N SER A 61 -6.66 21.53 -25.10
CA SER A 61 -7.31 21.98 -23.86
C SER A 61 -6.30 22.11 -22.72
N SER A 62 -6.15 23.33 -22.20
CA SER A 62 -5.24 23.64 -21.10
C SER A 62 -5.44 22.71 -19.90
N GLU A 63 -6.68 22.41 -19.53
CA GLU A 63 -7.03 21.50 -18.43
C GLU A 63 -6.42 20.09 -18.61
N LYS A 64 -6.57 19.46 -19.79
CA LYS A 64 -6.02 18.12 -20.04
C LYS A 64 -4.49 18.12 -20.09
N CYS A 65 -3.91 19.18 -20.64
CA CYS A 65 -2.46 19.35 -20.62
C CYS A 65 -1.93 19.46 -19.18
N LEU A 66 -2.62 20.19 -18.30
CA LEU A 66 -2.29 20.29 -16.88
C LEU A 66 -2.47 18.96 -16.14
N GLN A 67 -3.55 18.22 -16.40
CA GLN A 67 -3.76 16.87 -15.86
C GLN A 67 -2.63 15.92 -16.27
N SER A 68 -2.18 15.98 -17.53
CA SER A 68 -1.05 15.19 -18.04
C SER A 68 0.27 15.56 -17.34
N LEU A 69 0.51 16.85 -17.08
CA LEU A 69 1.66 17.31 -16.29
C LEU A 69 1.58 16.89 -14.82
N ALA A 70 0.38 16.82 -14.24
CA ALA A 70 0.17 16.28 -12.90
C ALA A 70 0.50 14.79 -12.86
N ALA A 71 -0.04 13.99 -13.78
CA ALA A 71 0.27 12.56 -13.89
C ALA A 71 1.77 12.29 -14.08
N LEU A 72 2.47 13.11 -14.89
CA LEU A 72 3.92 13.01 -15.04
C LEU A 72 4.69 13.27 -13.73
N ARG A 73 4.23 14.23 -12.92
CA ARG A 73 4.79 14.50 -11.60
C ARG A 73 4.52 13.37 -10.62
N HIS A 74 3.28 12.86 -10.59
CA HIS A 74 2.90 11.70 -9.78
C HIS A 74 3.77 10.48 -10.10
N ALA A 75 3.99 10.19 -11.39
CA ALA A 75 4.87 9.11 -11.82
C ALA A 75 6.33 9.29 -11.36
N LYS A 76 6.89 10.50 -11.48
CA LYS A 76 8.24 10.82 -10.98
C LYS A 76 8.34 10.67 -9.47
N TRP A 77 7.35 11.18 -8.75
CA TRP A 77 7.26 11.04 -7.30
C TRP A 77 7.17 9.56 -6.89
N PHE A 78 6.34 8.78 -7.56
CA PHE A 78 6.15 7.36 -7.28
C PHE A 78 7.45 6.58 -7.46
N GLN A 79 8.18 6.85 -8.55
CA GLN A 79 9.49 6.25 -8.79
C GLN A 79 10.49 6.61 -7.68
N ALA A 80 10.51 7.87 -7.25
CA ALA A 80 11.46 8.36 -6.25
C ALA A 80 11.12 7.94 -4.80
N ARG A 81 9.83 7.75 -4.47
CA ARG A 81 9.36 7.62 -3.08
C ARG A 81 8.73 6.27 -2.77
N ALA A 82 7.89 5.74 -3.66
CA ALA A 82 7.11 4.53 -3.41
C ALA A 82 7.77 3.26 -3.97
N SER A 83 8.39 3.33 -5.15
CA SER A 83 8.88 2.14 -5.88
C SER A 83 9.97 1.37 -5.13
N GLY A 84 10.88 2.09 -4.45
CA GLY A 84 11.94 1.49 -3.65
C GLY A 84 11.52 1.11 -2.22
N LEU A 85 10.36 1.58 -1.75
CA LEU A 85 9.88 1.35 -0.39
C LEU A 85 9.22 -0.02 -0.31
N GLN A 86 9.91 -1.06 0.14
CA GLN A 86 9.30 -2.38 0.32
C GLN A 86 8.50 -2.45 1.64
N PRO A 87 7.25 -2.96 1.66
CA PRO A 87 6.48 -3.60 0.58
C PRO A 87 5.41 -2.70 -0.09
N CYS A 88 5.65 -1.41 -0.28
CA CYS A 88 4.67 -0.42 -0.76
C CYS A 88 3.93 -0.83 -2.04
N VAL A 89 4.66 -1.20 -3.10
CA VAL A 89 4.06 -1.54 -4.40
C VAL A 89 3.09 -2.72 -4.31
N ILE A 90 3.41 -3.76 -3.53
CA ILE A 90 2.50 -4.90 -3.38
C ILE A 90 1.27 -4.55 -2.54
N VAL A 91 1.41 -3.66 -1.55
CA VAL A 91 0.28 -3.17 -0.74
C VAL A 91 -0.66 -2.32 -1.59
N ILE A 92 -0.12 -1.45 -2.45
CA ILE A 92 -0.93 -0.67 -3.42
C ILE A 92 -1.74 -1.61 -4.32
N ARG A 93 -1.14 -2.69 -4.82
CA ARG A 93 -1.86 -3.67 -5.65
C ARG A 93 -3.01 -4.34 -4.89
N VAL A 94 -2.79 -4.73 -3.64
CA VAL A 94 -3.82 -5.33 -2.79
C VAL A 94 -4.95 -4.33 -2.52
N LEU A 95 -4.64 -3.06 -2.25
CA LEU A 95 -5.67 -2.05 -2.02
C LEU A 95 -6.39 -1.65 -3.31
N ARG A 96 -5.73 -1.62 -4.47
CA ARG A 96 -6.39 -1.39 -5.76
C ARG A 96 -7.43 -2.48 -6.04
N ASP A 97 -7.09 -3.75 -5.78
CA ASP A 97 -8.06 -4.85 -5.83
C ASP A 97 -9.20 -4.68 -4.82
N LEU A 98 -8.92 -4.23 -3.59
CA LEU A 98 -9.96 -3.91 -2.62
C LEU A 98 -10.92 -2.82 -3.12
N CYS A 99 -10.40 -1.74 -3.71
CA CYS A 99 -11.20 -0.65 -4.29
C CYS A 99 -12.08 -1.13 -5.44
N GLN A 100 -11.62 -2.09 -6.24
CA GLN A 100 -12.41 -2.68 -7.32
C GLN A 100 -13.52 -3.60 -6.79
N ARG A 101 -13.25 -4.38 -5.75
CA ARG A 101 -14.22 -5.35 -5.20
C ARG A 101 -15.22 -4.75 -4.23
N VAL A 102 -14.84 -3.70 -3.49
CA VAL A 102 -15.64 -3.12 -2.41
C VAL A 102 -16.00 -1.68 -2.78
N PRO A 103 -17.26 -1.40 -3.19
CA PRO A 103 -17.68 -0.08 -3.68
C PRO A 103 -17.34 1.08 -2.72
N THR A 104 -17.43 0.84 -1.41
CA THR A 104 -17.02 1.83 -0.39
C THR A 104 -15.58 2.32 -0.59
N TRP A 105 -14.65 1.42 -0.90
CA TRP A 105 -13.25 1.75 -1.14
C TRP A 105 -13.02 2.34 -2.54
N GLY A 106 -13.92 2.08 -3.49
CA GLY A 106 -13.86 2.63 -4.86
C GLY A 106 -13.95 4.15 -4.93
N ALA A 107 -14.43 4.81 -3.87
CA ALA A 107 -14.43 6.27 -3.77
C ALA A 107 -13.03 6.87 -3.51
N LEU A 108 -12.06 6.08 -3.03
CA LEU A 108 -10.71 6.55 -2.78
C LEU A 108 -9.96 6.76 -4.11
N PRO A 109 -9.50 7.99 -4.43
CA PRO A 109 -8.76 8.23 -5.65
C PRO A 109 -7.46 7.42 -5.69
N ASP A 110 -7.10 6.91 -6.88
CA ASP A 110 -5.87 6.11 -7.08
C ASP A 110 -4.63 6.81 -6.53
N TRP A 111 -4.49 8.11 -6.84
CA TRP A 111 -3.37 8.92 -6.35
C TRP A 111 -3.36 9.05 -4.82
N ALA A 112 -4.52 9.31 -4.20
CA ALA A 112 -4.62 9.39 -2.75
C ALA A 112 -4.29 8.05 -2.07
N MET A 113 -4.68 6.92 -2.68
CA MET A 113 -4.32 5.59 -2.21
C MET A 113 -2.80 5.37 -2.26
N GLU A 114 -2.12 5.76 -3.34
CA GLU A 114 -0.66 5.65 -3.47
C GLU A 114 0.07 6.49 -2.41
N LEU A 115 -0.37 7.73 -2.19
CA LEU A 115 0.14 8.61 -1.13
C LEU A 115 -0.08 8.04 0.27
N LEU A 116 -1.28 7.53 0.52
CA LEU A 116 -1.65 6.93 1.80
C LEU A 116 -0.74 5.74 2.14
N VAL A 117 -0.53 4.83 1.18
CA VAL A 117 0.31 3.65 1.40
C VAL A 117 1.75 4.07 1.64
N GLU A 118 2.31 4.96 0.81
CA GLU A 118 3.68 5.42 1.00
C GLU A 118 3.86 6.06 2.38
N LYS A 119 3.02 7.04 2.75
CA LYS A 119 3.11 7.73 4.06
C LYS A 119 2.93 6.78 5.23
N ALA A 120 1.99 5.84 5.13
CA ALA A 120 1.74 4.86 6.19
C ALA A 120 2.98 4.00 6.45
N LEU A 121 3.67 3.56 5.38
CA LEU A 121 4.83 2.69 5.49
C LEU A 121 6.12 3.46 5.79
N SER A 122 6.34 4.63 5.21
CA SER A 122 7.52 5.46 5.48
C SER A 122 7.55 6.04 6.89
N SER A 123 6.38 6.11 7.57
CA SER A 123 6.29 6.49 8.98
C SER A 123 6.78 5.42 9.97
N THR A 124 7.12 4.21 9.50
CA THR A 124 7.47 3.08 10.37
C THR A 124 8.97 3.02 10.65
N LYS A 125 9.34 2.55 11.85
CA LYS A 125 10.75 2.49 12.30
C LYS A 125 11.55 1.30 11.75
N GLY A 126 10.93 0.43 10.93
CA GLY A 126 11.56 -0.78 10.45
C GLY A 126 10.76 -1.47 9.35
N PRO A 127 11.35 -2.47 8.68
CA PRO A 127 10.69 -3.17 7.58
C PRO A 127 9.45 -3.92 8.08
N LEU A 128 8.38 -3.88 7.29
CA LEU A 128 7.15 -4.60 7.55
C LEU A 128 7.01 -5.80 6.61
N SER A 129 6.42 -6.88 7.12
CA SER A 129 5.88 -7.94 6.26
C SER A 129 4.71 -7.36 5.43
N PRO A 130 4.39 -7.90 4.24
CA PRO A 130 3.25 -7.44 3.46
C PRO A 130 1.93 -7.45 4.25
N GLY A 131 1.71 -8.45 5.11
CA GLY A 131 0.52 -8.53 5.94
C GLY A 131 0.45 -7.45 7.02
N ASP A 132 1.58 -7.14 7.67
CA ASP A 132 1.65 -6.06 8.65
C ASP A 132 1.58 -4.69 7.99
N ALA A 133 2.08 -4.56 6.75
CA ALA A 133 1.99 -3.35 5.95
C ALA A 133 0.53 -3.04 5.56
N VAL A 134 -0.24 -4.04 5.11
CA VAL A 134 -1.70 -3.88 4.90
C VAL A 134 -2.39 -3.48 6.19
N ARG A 135 -2.07 -4.14 7.33
CA ARG A 135 -2.63 -3.76 8.63
C ARG A 135 -2.31 -2.30 8.96
N ARG A 136 -1.07 -1.86 8.76
CA ARG A 136 -0.63 -0.50 9.06
C ARG A 136 -1.40 0.55 8.26
N VAL A 137 -1.67 0.29 6.97
CA VAL A 137 -2.47 1.22 6.17
C VAL A 137 -3.91 1.28 6.67
N LEU A 138 -4.51 0.13 7.00
CA LEU A 138 -5.86 0.08 7.57
C LEU A 138 -5.93 0.80 8.93
N GLU A 139 -4.89 0.71 9.77
CA GLU A 139 -4.76 1.46 11.02
C GLU A 139 -4.77 2.98 10.78
N CYS A 140 -4.01 3.46 9.80
CA CYS A 140 -4.03 4.89 9.43
C CYS A 140 -5.43 5.36 9.00
N VAL A 141 -6.11 4.60 8.15
CA VAL A 141 -7.46 4.97 7.69
C VAL A 141 -8.47 4.91 8.83
N ALA A 142 -8.41 3.88 9.66
CA ALA A 142 -9.31 3.69 10.79
C ALA A 142 -9.14 4.73 11.90
N SER A 143 -7.93 5.30 12.04
CA SER A 143 -7.67 6.43 12.95
C SER A 143 -8.24 7.76 12.47
N GLY A 144 -8.88 7.80 11.30
CA GLY A 144 -9.54 9.00 10.78
C GLY A 144 -8.64 9.87 9.90
N THR A 145 -7.56 9.34 9.33
CA THR A 145 -6.65 10.13 8.45
C THR A 145 -7.37 10.80 7.27
N LEU A 146 -8.48 10.22 6.79
CA LEU A 146 -9.24 10.73 5.65
C LEU A 146 -10.37 11.69 6.05
N LEU A 147 -10.70 11.79 7.34
CA LEU A 147 -11.77 12.66 7.83
C LEU A 147 -11.36 14.13 7.73
N THR A 148 -12.33 15.04 7.71
CA THR A 148 -12.09 16.49 7.56
C THR A 148 -11.37 17.13 8.74
N ASP A 149 -11.51 16.55 9.93
CA ASP A 149 -10.77 16.92 11.15
C ASP A 149 -9.49 16.08 11.33
N GLY A 150 -9.24 15.15 10.41
CA GLY A 150 -8.03 14.35 10.37
C GLY A 150 -6.83 15.10 9.79
N PRO A 151 -5.63 14.50 9.85
CA PRO A 151 -4.42 15.08 9.25
C PRO A 151 -4.49 15.26 7.72
N GLY A 152 -5.38 14.55 7.02
CA GLY A 152 -5.55 14.63 5.58
C GLY A 152 -4.39 14.04 4.77
N LEU A 153 -4.47 14.19 3.44
CA LEU A 153 -3.44 13.76 2.50
C LEU A 153 -3.08 14.90 1.55
N GLN A 154 -2.04 15.65 1.88
CA GLN A 154 -1.52 16.69 0.99
C GLN A 154 -0.83 16.07 -0.24
N ASP A 155 -1.11 16.60 -1.43
CA ASP A 155 -0.41 16.28 -2.66
C ASP A 155 1.01 16.90 -2.67
N PRO A 156 2.09 16.10 -2.60
CA PRO A 156 3.47 16.59 -2.63
C PRO A 156 3.94 17.05 -4.01
N CYS A 157 3.15 16.81 -5.06
CA CYS A 157 3.47 17.22 -6.43
C CYS A 157 2.95 18.62 -6.76
N GLU A 158 2.05 19.19 -5.96
CA GLU A 158 1.52 20.53 -6.15
C GLU A 158 2.26 21.60 -5.35
N ARG A 159 2.27 22.84 -5.88
CA ARG A 159 2.93 23.98 -5.21
C ARG A 159 2.07 24.48 -4.06
N ASP A 160 0.77 24.59 -4.30
CA ASP A 160 -0.20 25.00 -3.29
C ASP A 160 -0.57 23.82 -2.39
N GLN A 161 -1.12 24.14 -1.21
CA GLN A 161 -1.63 23.15 -0.26
C GLN A 161 -2.90 22.51 -0.83
N MET A 162 -2.73 21.47 -1.66
CA MET A 162 -3.82 20.74 -2.30
C MET A 162 -4.09 19.42 -1.55
N ASP A 163 -5.35 19.21 -1.16
CA ASP A 163 -5.82 17.95 -0.58
C ASP A 163 -6.06 16.91 -1.70
N ALA A 164 -5.32 15.81 -1.68
CA ALA A 164 -5.47 14.70 -2.62
C ALA A 164 -6.82 13.97 -2.48
N LEU A 165 -7.57 14.23 -1.40
CA LEU A 165 -8.90 13.71 -1.16
C LEU A 165 -10.02 14.66 -1.64
N GLY A 166 -9.68 15.75 -2.34
CA GLY A 166 -10.62 16.82 -2.70
C GLY A 166 -11.85 16.37 -3.51
N SER A 167 -11.76 15.25 -4.22
CA SER A 167 -12.89 14.68 -4.98
C SER A 167 -13.87 13.87 -4.12
N MET A 168 -13.52 13.54 -2.88
CA MET A 168 -14.35 12.72 -2.00
C MET A 168 -15.30 13.57 -1.18
N THR A 169 -16.55 13.11 -1.09
CA THR A 169 -17.56 13.65 -0.19
C THR A 169 -17.25 13.31 1.28
N LEU A 170 -17.89 14.02 2.20
CA LEU A 170 -17.78 13.75 3.64
C LEU A 170 -18.25 12.33 3.99
N GLN A 171 -19.36 11.89 3.39
CA GLN A 171 -19.91 10.55 3.63
C GLN A 171 -18.96 9.45 3.15
N GLU A 172 -18.36 9.60 1.96
CA GLU A 172 -17.40 8.60 1.46
C GLU A 172 -16.17 8.48 2.37
N ARG A 173 -15.69 9.60 2.93
CA ARG A 173 -14.58 9.58 3.90
C ARG A 173 -14.97 8.83 5.18
N GLU A 174 -16.16 9.09 5.72
CA GLU A 174 -16.69 8.37 6.89
C GLU A 174 -16.87 6.88 6.62
N ASP A 175 -17.46 6.52 5.48
CA ASP A 175 -17.74 5.14 5.11
C ASP A 175 -16.45 4.33 4.94
N ILE A 176 -15.41 4.90 4.32
CA ILE A 176 -14.09 4.27 4.21
C ILE A 176 -13.45 4.11 5.59
N THR A 177 -13.52 5.13 6.45
CA THR A 177 -13.00 5.03 7.83
C THR A 177 -13.71 3.93 8.62
N ALA A 178 -15.04 3.85 8.57
CA ALA A 178 -15.82 2.81 9.23
C ALA A 178 -15.50 1.41 8.67
N SER A 179 -15.35 1.30 7.34
CA SER A 179 -14.95 0.07 6.66
C SER A 179 -13.56 -0.40 7.09
N ALA A 180 -12.58 0.52 7.19
CA ALA A 180 -11.24 0.20 7.69
C ALA A 180 -11.26 -0.26 9.16
N GLN A 181 -12.04 0.39 10.02
CA GLN A 181 -12.23 -0.03 11.42
C GLN A 181 -12.82 -1.45 11.52
N HIS A 182 -13.74 -1.82 10.62
CA HIS A 182 -14.24 -3.18 10.53
C HIS A 182 -13.15 -4.16 10.06
N ALA A 183 -12.44 -3.81 8.99
CA ALA A 183 -11.35 -4.63 8.44
C ALA A 183 -10.26 -4.91 9.49
N LEU A 184 -9.91 -3.94 10.35
CA LEU A 184 -8.95 -4.16 11.44
C LEU A 184 -9.44 -5.18 12.47
N ARG A 185 -10.73 -5.15 12.83
CA ARG A 185 -11.31 -6.16 13.72
C ARG A 185 -11.23 -7.55 13.07
N VAL A 186 -11.57 -7.66 11.79
CA VAL A 186 -11.42 -8.90 11.01
C VAL A 186 -9.95 -9.38 10.98
N LEU A 187 -8.98 -8.48 10.81
CA LEU A 187 -7.55 -8.81 10.91
C LEU A 187 -7.13 -9.31 12.30
N ALA A 188 -7.60 -8.67 13.37
CA ALA A 188 -7.28 -9.05 14.74
C ALA A 188 -7.73 -10.48 15.05
N PHE A 189 -8.86 -10.90 14.48
CA PHE A 189 -9.36 -12.28 14.55
C PHE A 189 -8.75 -13.23 13.50
N ARG A 190 -7.65 -12.83 12.84
CA ARG A 190 -6.90 -13.61 11.84
C ARG A 190 -7.72 -14.00 10.60
N GLN A 191 -8.70 -13.18 10.22
CA GLN A 191 -9.61 -13.43 9.10
C GLN A 191 -9.24 -12.59 7.86
N ILE A 192 -7.94 -12.37 7.61
CA ILE A 192 -7.47 -11.54 6.48
C ILE A 192 -8.00 -12.00 5.11
N HIS A 193 -8.27 -13.29 4.95
CA HIS A 193 -8.85 -13.88 3.73
C HIS A 193 -10.18 -13.22 3.34
N LYS A 194 -11.00 -12.78 4.32
CA LYS A 194 -12.26 -12.06 4.05
C LYS A 194 -12.03 -10.69 3.43
N ILE A 195 -10.99 -9.98 3.86
CA ILE A 195 -10.63 -8.66 3.32
C ILE A 195 -10.08 -8.82 1.90
N LEU A 196 -9.24 -9.85 1.70
CA LEU A 196 -8.66 -10.19 0.41
C LEU A 196 -9.67 -10.82 -0.56
N GLY A 197 -10.88 -11.18 -0.11
CA GLY A 197 -11.88 -11.83 -0.97
C GLY A 197 -11.46 -13.21 -1.47
N ILE A 198 -10.66 -13.94 -0.68
CA ILE A 198 -10.18 -15.29 -1.01
C ILE A 198 -10.66 -16.31 0.03
N ASP A 199 -10.61 -17.59 -0.35
CA ASP A 199 -10.81 -18.67 0.60
C ASP A 199 -9.68 -18.73 1.65
N PRO A 200 -9.97 -19.19 2.88
CA PRO A 200 -8.94 -19.41 3.88
C PRO A 200 -7.88 -20.38 3.35
N LEU A 201 -6.62 -19.94 3.38
CA LEU A 201 -5.51 -20.81 3.01
C LEU A 201 -5.44 -22.02 3.96
N PRO A 202 -5.10 -23.22 3.46
CA PRO A 202 -4.97 -24.39 4.29
C PRO A 202 -3.91 -24.16 5.39
N PRO A 203 -4.12 -24.71 6.61
CA PRO A 203 -3.16 -24.55 7.68
C PRO A 203 -1.79 -25.14 7.27
N PRO A 204 -0.67 -24.47 7.61
CA PRO A 204 0.65 -24.95 7.24
C PRO A 204 0.89 -26.36 7.82
N LYS A 205 1.35 -27.29 6.97
CA LYS A 205 1.51 -28.72 7.29
C LYS A 205 2.60 -29.02 8.33
N SER A 206 3.43 -28.05 8.69
CA SER A 206 4.43 -28.19 9.75
C SER A 206 4.53 -26.90 10.57
N ARG A 207 4.22 -27.00 11.86
CA ARG A 207 4.74 -26.06 12.87
C ARG A 207 5.93 -26.74 13.53
N PRO A 208 7.17 -26.29 13.34
CA PRO A 208 8.25 -26.65 14.25
C PRO A 208 7.91 -26.08 15.63
N GLY A 209 7.29 -26.91 16.48
CA GLY A 209 7.26 -26.76 17.92
C GLY A 209 6.87 -25.38 18.48
N ALA A 210 5.65 -24.90 18.24
CA ALA A 210 5.01 -24.05 19.24
C ALA A 210 4.67 -24.95 20.43
N ARG A 211 5.64 -25.19 21.31
CA ARG A 211 5.36 -25.69 22.66
C ARG A 211 4.46 -24.66 23.29
N PHE A 212 3.16 -24.91 23.26
CA PHE A 212 2.22 -24.33 24.21
C PHE A 212 2.78 -24.70 25.60
N ARG A 213 3.60 -23.82 26.18
CA ARG A 213 3.82 -23.81 27.61
C ARG A 213 2.45 -23.46 28.19
N LYS A 214 1.66 -24.50 28.48
CA LYS A 214 0.47 -24.36 29.31
C LYS A 214 0.93 -23.59 30.55
N ARG A 215 0.32 -22.44 30.78
CA ARG A 215 0.45 -21.69 32.03
C ARG A 215 0.15 -22.71 33.15
N PRO A 216 1.04 -22.93 34.13
CA PRO A 216 0.70 -23.79 35.26
C PRO A 216 -0.57 -23.24 35.90
N GLN A 217 -1.62 -24.04 35.87
CA GLN A 217 -2.86 -23.79 36.59
C GLN A 217 -2.52 -24.13 38.05
N GLU A 218 -2.52 -23.11 38.92
CA GLU A 218 -2.47 -23.33 40.36
C GLU A 218 -3.69 -24.18 40.74
N VAL A 219 -3.44 -25.44 41.06
CA VAL A 219 -4.43 -26.36 41.60
C VAL A 219 -4.47 -26.09 43.10
N SER A 220 -5.60 -25.56 43.59
CA SER A 220 -5.89 -25.49 45.01
C SER A 220 -5.97 -26.90 45.58
N GLU A 221 -5.24 -27.12 46.67
CA GLU A 221 -5.20 -28.34 47.45
C GLU A 221 -6.61 -28.75 47.94
N ALA A 222 -7.08 -29.92 47.53
CA ALA A 222 -8.06 -30.68 48.28
C ALA A 222 -8.00 -32.17 47.87
N GLU A 223 -7.75 -32.99 48.89
CA GLU A 223 -8.08 -34.41 49.03
C GLU A 223 -7.03 -35.47 48.61
N ALA A 224 -6.55 -36.11 49.67
CA ALA A 224 -5.72 -37.30 49.70
C ALA A 224 -6.59 -38.56 49.69
N GLU A 225 -6.14 -39.60 48.98
CA GLU A 225 -6.14 -41.02 49.41
C GLU A 225 -5.37 -41.81 48.33
N GLU A 226 -4.18 -42.30 48.65
CA GLU A 226 -3.85 -43.67 49.09
C GLU A 226 -3.88 -44.73 47.97
N GLY A 227 -2.71 -45.34 47.72
CA GLY A 227 -2.55 -46.37 46.70
C GLY A 227 -1.08 -46.73 46.46
N ALA A 228 -0.51 -47.53 47.37
CA ALA A 228 0.86 -48.03 47.33
C ALA A 228 1.13 -48.97 46.13
N GLY A 229 2.31 -48.85 45.51
CA GLY A 229 2.79 -49.77 44.46
C GLY A 229 4.31 -49.64 44.25
N GLN A 230 5.03 -50.77 44.29
CA GLN A 230 6.45 -50.86 44.60
C GLN A 230 7.46 -50.44 43.50
N ARG A 231 8.63 -50.02 44.02
CA ARG A 231 9.96 -49.82 43.44
C ARG A 231 10.40 -50.79 42.32
N LYS A 232 11.19 -50.26 41.36
CA LYS A 232 12.50 -50.84 40.98
C LYS A 232 13.46 -49.75 40.45
N ARG A 233 14.66 -49.71 41.02
CA ARG A 233 15.82 -48.88 40.63
C ARG A 233 16.72 -49.67 39.67
N ALA A 234 17.37 -48.98 38.73
CA ALA A 234 18.73 -49.24 38.24
C ALA A 234 19.19 -47.98 37.49
N GLY A 235 20.10 -47.17 38.06
CA GLY A 235 21.53 -47.11 37.69
C GLY A 235 21.74 -45.91 36.74
N GLY A 236 22.49 -44.84 37.00
CA GLY A 236 23.73 -44.68 37.72
C GLY A 236 24.82 -44.30 36.71
N ALA A 237 25.13 -43.00 36.56
CA ALA A 237 26.42 -42.48 36.08
C ALA A 237 26.49 -40.95 36.20
N GLU A 238 27.66 -40.46 36.57
CA GLU A 238 27.97 -39.18 37.21
C GLU A 238 28.04 -37.94 36.29
N ARG A 239 28.00 -36.77 36.96
CA ARG A 239 28.29 -35.44 36.41
C ARG A 239 29.80 -35.22 36.29
N GLY A 240 30.23 -34.61 35.18
CA GLY A 240 31.51 -33.87 35.06
C GLY A 240 31.24 -32.48 34.47
N PRO A 241 31.95 -31.41 34.90
CA PRO A 241 31.61 -30.03 34.56
C PRO A 241 32.17 -29.57 33.19
N CYS A 242 31.45 -28.65 32.55
CA CYS A 242 31.84 -27.98 31.30
C CYS A 242 33.07 -27.07 31.45
N GLU A 243 34.12 -27.33 30.69
CA GLU A 243 35.17 -26.34 30.38
C GLU A 243 34.82 -25.55 29.11
N ARG A 244 35.09 -24.23 29.15
CA ARG A 244 34.89 -23.29 28.05
C ARG A 244 36.08 -23.34 27.07
N PRO A 245 35.89 -23.31 25.74
CA PRO A 245 37.01 -23.12 24.82
C PRO A 245 37.51 -21.67 24.82
N ARG A 246 38.82 -21.49 24.97
CA ARG A 246 39.55 -20.24 24.70
C ARG A 246 39.77 -20.07 23.19
N LEU A 247 39.62 -18.84 22.71
CA LEU A 247 39.98 -18.39 21.37
C LEU A 247 41.51 -18.45 21.16
N PRO A 248 42.00 -18.80 19.95
CA PRO A 248 43.37 -18.49 19.56
C PRO A 248 43.44 -17.16 18.79
N ASN A 249 44.27 -16.24 19.29
CA ASN A 249 44.88 -15.18 18.49
C ASN A 249 46.00 -15.81 17.63
N GLY A 250 46.15 -15.36 16.38
CA GLY A 250 47.28 -15.73 15.54
C GLY A 250 47.38 -14.88 14.27
N THR A 251 48.29 -13.90 14.35
CA THR A 251 49.12 -13.27 13.29
C THR A 251 48.48 -12.78 11.99
#